data_AF-A0A1M3B7H9-F1
#
_entry.id   AF-A0A1M3B7H9-F1
#
_cell.length_a   1.000
_cell.length_b   1.000
_cell.length_c   1.000
_cell.angle_alpha   90.00
_cell.angle_beta   90.00
_cell.angle_gamma   90.00
#
_symmetry.space_group_name_H-M   'P 1'
#
loop_
_entity.id
_entity.type
_entity.pdbx_description
1 polymer ?
#
loop_
_entity_poly.entity_id
_entity_poly.type
_entity_poly.pdbx_seq_one_letter_code
_entity_poly.pdbx_strand_id
1 'polypeptide(L)'
;MIERFDWTDHAERRIREREFHRINVEMAIRLRHDGRSRNDGPADWLVLGQRMAGASFVVIYDHPVGEDPDRVRIVSVWDLEERGTS
;
A
#
# COMPACT_ATOMS: atom_id res chain seq x y z
N MET A 1 -11.60 11.83 2.91
CA MET A 1 -11.68 10.91 1.75
C MET A 1 -10.30 10.94 1.12
N ILE A 2 -9.64 9.80 0.82
CA ILE A 2 -8.26 9.87 0.33
C ILE A 2 -8.21 10.37 -1.12
N GLU A 3 -7.63 11.54 -1.34
CA GLU A 3 -7.55 12.19 -2.66
C GLU A 3 -6.12 12.24 -3.20
N ARG A 4 -5.12 12.33 -2.33
CA ARG A 4 -3.72 12.58 -2.69
C ARG A 4 -2.81 11.44 -2.24
N PHE A 5 -1.91 11.02 -3.13
CA PHE A 5 -0.98 9.92 -2.93
C PHE A 5 0.44 10.38 -3.21
N ASP A 6 1.25 10.48 -2.16
CA ASP A 6 2.69 10.60 -2.33
C ASP A 6 3.32 9.23 -2.37
N TRP A 7 4.26 9.06 -3.29
CA TRP A 7 5.07 7.87 -3.37
C TRP A 7 6.49 8.20 -2.90
N THR A 8 6.99 7.41 -1.96
CA THR A 8 8.43 7.44 -1.66
C THR A 8 9.22 6.77 -2.78
N ASP A 9 10.47 7.16 -2.98
CA ASP A 9 11.38 6.51 -3.95
C ASP A 9 11.48 5.00 -3.72
N HIS A 10 11.44 4.59 -2.44
CA HIS A 10 11.42 3.18 -2.06
C HIS A 10 10.16 2.49 -2.61
N ALA A 11 8.96 3.01 -2.33
CA ALA A 11 7.72 2.46 -2.85
C ALA A 11 7.69 2.41 -4.38
N GLU A 12 8.14 3.48 -5.03
CA GLU A 12 8.22 3.52 -6.50
C GLU A 12 9.13 2.43 -7.07
N ARG A 13 10.31 2.23 -6.48
CA ARG A 13 11.22 1.18 -6.90
C ARG A 13 10.60 -0.19 -6.72
N ARG A 14 9.95 -0.44 -5.57
CA ARG A 14 9.32 -1.73 -5.24
C ARG A 14 8.24 -2.14 -6.23
N ILE A 15 7.42 -1.19 -6.68
CA ILE A 15 6.37 -1.49 -7.67
C ILE A 15 6.94 -1.70 -9.07
N ARG A 16 8.00 -0.99 -9.47
CA ARG A 16 8.65 -1.18 -10.78
C ARG A 16 9.29 -2.55 -10.89
N GLU A 17 10.00 -2.99 -9.84
CA GLU A 17 10.65 -4.31 -9.78
C GLU A 17 9.67 -5.50 -9.88
N ARG A 18 8.39 -5.27 -9.56
CA ARG A 18 7.35 -6.32 -9.43
C ARG A 18 6.21 -6.16 -10.44
N GLU A 19 6.38 -5.22 -11.37
CA GLU A 19 5.41 -4.89 -12.40
C GLU A 19 4.02 -4.54 -11.84
N PHE A 20 3.99 -3.86 -10.69
CA PHE A 20 2.77 -3.34 -10.09
C PHE A 20 2.39 -1.97 -10.70
N HIS A 21 1.13 -1.81 -11.03
CA HIS A 21 0.57 -0.51 -11.40
C HIS A 21 0.19 0.31 -10.16
N ARG A 22 0.59 1.59 -10.13
CA ARG A 22 0.23 2.53 -9.05
C ARG A 22 -1.25 2.54 -8.74
N ILE A 23 -2.09 2.54 -9.78
CA ILE A 23 -3.55 2.60 -9.64
C ILE A 23 -4.09 1.46 -8.77
N ASN A 24 -3.52 0.26 -8.84
CA ASN A 24 -3.97 -0.87 -8.02
C ASN A 24 -3.67 -0.65 -6.54
N VAL A 25 -2.51 -0.07 -6.24
CA VAL A 25 -2.08 0.24 -4.88
C VAL A 25 -2.92 1.36 -4.28
N GLU A 26 -3.12 2.44 -5.04
CA GLU A 26 -3.95 3.57 -4.62
C GLU A 26 -5.41 3.16 -4.43
N MET A 27 -5.95 2.33 -5.34
CA MET A 27 -7.30 1.77 -5.21
C MET A 27 -7.44 0.86 -3.98
N ALA A 28 -6.43 0.04 -3.68
CA ALA A 28 -6.43 -0.79 -2.47
C ALA A 28 -6.53 0.08 -1.21
N ILE A 29 -5.77 1.19 -1.14
CA ILE A 29 -5.88 2.15 -0.05
C ILE A 29 -7.29 2.77 -0.03
N ARG A 30 -7.78 3.34 -1.13
CA ARG A 30 -9.12 3.99 -1.15
C ARG A 30 -10.24 3.07 -0.68
N LEU A 31 -10.25 1.83 -1.15
CA LEU A 31 -11.31 0.86 -0.88
C LEU A 31 -11.22 0.22 0.51
N ARG A 32 -10.03 0.16 1.09
CA ARG A 32 -9.77 -0.57 2.35
C ARG A 32 -9.28 0.34 3.48
N HIS A 33 -9.26 1.66 3.27
CA HIS A 33 -8.72 2.61 4.24
C HIS A 33 -9.40 2.49 5.61
N ASP A 34 -10.73 2.34 5.64
CA ASP A 34 -11.50 2.22 6.88
C ASP A 34 -11.26 0.89 7.60
N GLY A 35 -10.81 -0.14 6.87
CA GLY A 35 -10.44 -1.46 7.40
C GLY A 35 -8.93 -1.68 7.51
N ARG A 36 -8.13 -0.60 7.48
CA ARG A 36 -6.67 -0.70 7.58
C ARG A 36 -6.24 -1.27 8.92
N SER A 37 -5.08 -1.93 8.92
CA SER A 37 -4.46 -2.47 10.13
C SER A 37 -3.26 -1.62 10.53
N ARG A 38 -2.93 -1.59 11.83
CA ARG A 38 -1.71 -0.96 12.31
C ARG A 38 -0.51 -1.76 11.80
N ASN A 39 0.54 -1.06 11.40
CA ASN A 39 1.81 -1.66 11.03
C ASN A 39 2.80 -1.49 12.18
N ASP A 40 3.57 -2.53 12.50
CA ASP A 40 4.56 -2.51 13.60
C ASP A 40 5.89 -1.85 13.18
N GLY A 41 5.99 -1.44 11.92
CA GLY A 41 7.15 -0.76 11.37
C GLY A 41 7.11 0.76 11.52
N PRO A 42 8.03 1.48 10.84
CA PRO A 42 8.16 2.94 10.96
C PRO A 42 7.00 3.75 10.36
N ALA A 43 6.16 3.10 9.55
CA ALA A 43 4.95 3.69 9.00
C ALA A 43 3.72 3.14 9.73
N ASP A 44 2.69 3.95 9.91
CA ASP A 44 1.62 3.67 10.86
C ASP A 44 0.65 2.56 10.40
N TRP A 45 0.41 2.43 9.09
CA TRP A 45 -0.69 1.63 8.56
C TRP A 45 -0.29 0.66 7.47
N LEU A 46 -1.06 -0.42 7.38
CA LEU A 46 -1.04 -1.34 6.25
C LEU A 46 -2.45 -1.69 5.77
N VAL A 47 -2.56 -2.00 4.48
CA VAL A 47 -3.76 -2.59 3.85
C VAL A 47 -3.38 -3.74 2.93
N LEU A 48 -4.29 -4.71 2.80
CA LEU A 48 -4.19 -5.79 1.82
C LEU A 48 -4.89 -5.40 0.52
N GLY A 49 -4.16 -5.53 -0.58
CA GLY A 49 -4.68 -5.42 -1.94
C GLY A 49 -4.62 -6.76 -2.67
N GLN A 50 -5.37 -6.88 -3.76
CA GLN A 50 -5.38 -8.05 -4.61
C GLN A 50 -5.10 -7.62 -6.06
N ARG A 51 -4.20 -8.34 -6.73
CA ARG A 51 -3.94 -8.19 -8.17
C ARG A 51 -5.10 -8.78 -8.95
N MET A 52 -5.31 -8.30 -10.18
CA MET A 52 -6.24 -8.91 -11.14
C MET A 52 -5.97 -10.41 -11.36
N ALA A 53 -4.70 -10.81 -11.31
CA ALA A 53 -4.26 -12.21 -11.44
C ALA A 53 -4.43 -13.05 -10.15
N GLY A 54 -5.12 -12.54 -9.13
CA GLY A 54 -5.43 -13.27 -7.89
C GLY A 54 -4.40 -13.15 -6.77
N ALA A 55 -3.13 -12.85 -7.09
CA ALA A 55 -2.07 -12.68 -6.09
C ALA A 55 -2.33 -11.49 -5.15
N SER A 56 -2.02 -11.66 -3.86
CA SER A 56 -2.23 -10.63 -2.84
C SER A 56 -0.97 -9.80 -2.60
N PHE A 57 -1.16 -8.58 -2.10
CA PHE A 57 -0.06 -7.69 -1.75
C PHE A 57 -0.39 -6.83 -0.54
N VAL A 58 0.64 -6.38 0.18
CA VAL A 58 0.53 -5.43 1.29
C VAL A 58 1.02 -4.07 0.84
N VAL A 59 0.26 -3.05 1.18
CA VAL A 59 0.68 -1.64 1.06
C VAL A 59 0.93 -1.11 2.45
N ILE A 60 2.10 -0.51 2.67
CA ILE A 60 2.48 0.15 3.91
C ILE A 60 2.52 1.65 3.65
N TYR A 61 1.86 2.44 4.49
CA TYR A 61 1.69 3.88 4.28
C TYR A 61 1.47 4.67 5.57
N ASP A 62 1.77 5.96 5.51
CA ASP A 62 1.45 6.93 6.56
C ASP A 62 0.12 7.61 6.27
N HIS A 63 -0.68 7.81 7.32
CA HIS A 63 -1.91 8.58 7.27
C HIS A 63 -2.36 9.00 8.68
N PRO A 64 -2.73 10.27 8.90
CA PRO A 64 -2.62 11.40 7.95
C PRO A 64 -1.15 11.82 7.74
N VAL A 65 -0.87 12.53 6.64
CA VAL A 65 0.46 13.11 6.40
C VAL A 65 0.46 14.57 6.84
N GLY A 66 1.01 14.83 8.03
CA GLY A 66 0.94 16.16 8.66
C GLY A 66 -0.50 16.50 9.05
N GLU A 67 -0.96 17.71 8.71
CA GLU A 67 -2.32 18.18 9.00
C GLU A 67 -3.33 17.91 7.87
N ASP A 68 -2.94 17.16 6.84
CA ASP A 68 -3.75 16.89 5.66
C ASP A 68 -4.41 15.50 5.75
N PRO A 69 -5.69 15.41 6.14
CA PRO A 69 -6.38 14.15 6.35
C PRO A 69 -6.73 13.40 5.05
N ASP A 70 -6.62 14.06 3.90
CA ASP A 70 -6.96 13.48 2.60
C ASP A 70 -5.71 13.02 1.82
N ARG A 71 -4.53 13.11 2.45
CA ARG A 71 -3.23 12.76 1.90
C ARG A 71 -2.64 11.53 2.58
N VAL A 72 -2.17 10.60 1.76
CA VAL A 72 -1.38 9.44 2.20
C VAL A 72 0.01 9.49 1.62
N ARG A 73 0.97 8.92 2.36
CA ARG A 73 2.32 8.66 1.86
C ARG A 73 2.56 7.17 1.80
N ILE A 74 2.69 6.64 0.59
CA ILE A 74 2.99 5.23 0.36
C ILE A 74 4.49 5.02 0.60
N VAL A 75 4.78 4.22 1.63
CA VAL A 75 6.14 3.95 2.10
C VAL A 75 6.70 2.70 1.46
N SER A 76 5.91 1.63 1.32
CA SER A 76 6.37 0.40 0.66
C SER A 76 5.23 -0.48 0.15
N VAL A 77 5.58 -1.41 -0.76
CA VAL A 77 4.67 -2.40 -1.32
C VAL A 77 5.37 -3.77 -1.33
N TRP A 78 4.65 -4.79 -0.87
CA TRP A 78 5.15 -6.16 -0.70
C TRP A 78 4.19 -7.15 -1.32
N ASP A 79 4.73 -8.14 -2.05
CA ASP A 79 3.94 -9.31 -2.41
C ASP A 79 3.67 -10.15 -1.18
N LEU A 80 2.43 -10.62 -1.07
CA LEU A 80 2.14 -11.79 -0.28
C LEU A 80 2.21 -12.94 -1.27
N GLU A 81 3.42 -13.49 -1.45
CA GLU A 81 3.51 -14.80 -2.07
C GLU A 81 2.60 -15.74 -1.28
N GLU A 82 1.83 -16.58 -1.98
CA GLU A 82 1.19 -17.70 -1.33
C GLU A 82 2.31 -18.45 -0.60
N ARG A 83 2.19 -18.59 0.72
CA ARG A 83 3.05 -19.51 1.46
C ARG A 83 2.77 -20.90 0.93
N GLY A 84 3.44 -21.28 -0.16
CA GLY A 84 3.74 -22.66 -0.45
C GLY A 84 4.70 -23.11 0.63
N THR A 85 4.16 -23.67 1.71
CA THR A 85 4.90 -24.64 2.53
C THR A 85 5.43 -25.69 1.56
N SER A 86 6.72 -25.60 1.24
CA SER A 86 7.51 -26.72 0.73
C SER A 86 7.90 -27.62 1.90
#